data_AF-A0A519SP47-F1
#
_entry.id   AF-A0A519SP47-F1
#
_cell.length_a   1.000
_cell.length_b   1.000
_cell.length_c   1.000
_cell.angle_alpha   90.00
_cell.angle_beta   90.00
_cell.angle_gamma   90.00
#
_symmetry.space_group_name_H-M   'P 1'
#
loop_
_entity.id
_entity.type
_entity.pdbx_description
1 polymer ?
#
loop_
_entity_poly.entity_id
_entity_poly.type
_entity_poly.pdbx_seq_one_letter_code
_entity_poly.pdbx_strand_id
1 'polypeptide(L)'
;MDSSSPMLLAEPVAPALLLVDLTALDVALLTQILHQPHPQLLIDCGAQPCRRSQGVCHFVSQLLLLRRQGASVWLCNVDPLLRRCLQSLGLATSFFLVE
;
A
#
# COMPACT_ATOMS: atom_id res chain seq x y z
N MET A 1 -12.20 45.20 -20.93
CA MET A 1 -12.85 43.99 -20.40
C MET A 1 -12.15 42.81 -21.06
N ASP A 2 -11.04 42.35 -20.51
CA ASP A 2 -10.38 41.12 -20.97
C ASP A 2 -9.80 40.40 -19.76
N SER A 3 -10.68 39.62 -19.12
CA SER A 3 -10.33 38.70 -18.05
C SER A 3 -9.67 37.46 -18.65
N SER A 4 -8.35 37.50 -18.79
CA SER A 4 -7.56 36.31 -19.06
C SER A 4 -7.42 35.51 -17.76
N SER A 5 -8.33 34.55 -17.54
CA SER A 5 -8.17 33.53 -16.50
C SER A 5 -7.05 32.57 -16.88
N PRO A 6 -6.05 32.32 -16.03
CA PRO A 6 -5.10 31.24 -16.27
C PRO A 6 -5.80 29.90 -16.03
N MET A 7 -5.94 29.10 -17.08
CA MET A 7 -6.22 27.67 -16.99
C MET A 7 -5.09 27.03 -16.18
N LEU A 8 -5.34 26.76 -14.90
CA LEU A 8 -4.51 25.89 -14.09
C LEU A 8 -4.65 24.47 -14.67
N LEU A 9 -3.71 24.09 -15.53
CA LEU A 9 -3.45 22.70 -15.84
C LEU A 9 -2.96 22.07 -14.54
N ALA A 10 -3.89 21.43 -13.82
CA ALA A 10 -3.54 20.51 -12.76
C ALA A 10 -2.83 19.34 -13.43
N GLU A 11 -1.49 19.42 -13.48
CA GLU A 11 -0.65 18.28 -13.77
C GLU A 11 -1.18 17.09 -12.96
N PRO A 12 -1.52 15.96 -13.57
CA PRO A 12 -1.84 14.77 -12.81
C PRO A 12 -0.56 14.40 -12.08
N VAL A 13 -0.47 14.79 -10.80
CA VAL A 13 0.56 14.30 -9.89
C VAL A 13 0.42 12.80 -9.95
N ALA A 14 1.32 12.16 -10.70
CA ALA A 14 1.37 10.72 -10.80
C ALA A 14 1.41 10.22 -9.35
N PRO A 15 0.47 9.34 -8.95
CA PRO A 15 0.39 8.92 -7.57
C PRO A 15 1.72 8.25 -7.20
N ALA A 16 2.49 8.91 -6.35
CA ALA A 16 3.79 8.41 -5.93
C ALA A 16 3.58 7.16 -5.09
N LEU A 17 4.13 6.03 -5.54
CA LEU A 17 4.16 4.82 -4.74
C LEU A 17 5.01 5.08 -3.50
N LEU A 18 4.38 5.08 -2.33
CA LEU A 18 5.08 5.26 -1.07
C LEU A 18 5.56 3.91 -0.57
N LEU A 19 6.88 3.75 -0.46
CA LEU A 19 7.48 2.54 0.12
C LEU A 19 7.22 2.53 1.63
N VAL A 20 6.47 1.53 2.10
CA VAL A 20 6.10 1.41 3.52
C VAL A 20 6.70 0.15 4.12
N ASP A 21 7.39 0.31 5.24
CA ASP A 21 7.65 -0.78 6.16
C ASP A 21 6.50 -0.88 7.19
N LEU A 22 5.68 -1.93 7.08
CA LEU A 22 4.60 -2.19 8.03
C LEU A 22 5.08 -2.44 9.47
N THR A 23 6.35 -2.79 9.67
CA THR A 23 6.90 -3.07 11.01
C THR A 23 7.26 -1.79 11.77
N ALA A 24 7.58 -0.73 11.05
CA ALA A 24 7.90 0.60 11.58
C ALA A 24 6.75 1.60 11.42
N LEU A 25 5.57 1.12 11.01
CA LEU A 25 4.45 1.98 10.66
C LEU A 25 3.80 2.59 11.91
N ASP A 26 4.11 3.85 12.18
CA ASP A 26 3.48 4.64 13.24
C ASP A 26 2.09 5.17 12.80
N VAL A 27 1.19 5.34 13.77
CA VAL A 27 -0.16 5.88 13.60
C VAL A 27 -0.13 7.25 12.93
N ALA A 28 0.87 8.09 13.22
CA ALA A 28 1.00 9.40 12.60
C ALA A 28 1.27 9.31 11.09
N LEU A 29 2.19 8.44 10.67
CA LEU A 29 2.52 8.22 9.27
C LEU A 29 1.36 7.57 8.52
N LEU A 30 0.67 6.62 9.17
CA LEU A 30 -0.54 6.00 8.65
C LEU A 30 -1.65 7.05 8.45
N THR A 31 -1.86 7.93 9.42
CA THR A 31 -2.81 9.03 9.33
C THR A 31 -2.48 9.95 8.15
N GLN A 32 -1.22 10.33 7.98
CA GLN A 32 -0.79 11.20 6.87
C GLN A 32 -1.00 10.54 5.50
N ILE A 33 -0.73 9.24 5.39
CA ILE A 33 -1.00 8.45 4.18
C ILE A 33 -2.49 8.39 3.89
N LEU A 34 -3.32 8.16 4.91
CA LEU A 34 -4.78 8.05 4.73
C LEU A 34 -5.46 9.38 4.42
N HIS A 35 -4.83 10.52 4.70
CA HIS A 35 -5.33 11.82 4.25
C HIS A 35 -5.13 12.06 2.74
N GLN A 36 -4.33 11.24 2.07
CA GLN A 36 -4.19 11.31 0.61
C GLN A 36 -5.42 10.70 -0.06
N PRO A 37 -5.99 11.32 -1.10
CA PRO A 37 -7.04 10.70 -1.89
C PRO A 37 -6.45 9.50 -2.64
N HIS A 38 -6.85 8.28 -2.26
CA HIS A 38 -6.41 7.00 -2.82
C HIS A 38 -4.89 6.75 -2.71
N PRO A 39 -4.36 6.51 -1.49
CA PRO A 39 -2.93 6.31 -1.31
C PRO A 39 -2.46 5.05 -2.03
N GLN A 40 -1.36 5.15 -2.76
CA GLN A 40 -0.74 4.00 -3.42
C GLN A 40 0.53 3.60 -2.66
N LEU A 41 0.53 2.39 -2.13
CA LEU A 41 1.56 1.90 -1.22
C LEU A 41 2.32 0.76 -1.88
N LEU A 42 3.64 0.85 -1.87
CA LEU A 42 4.52 -0.26 -2.23
C LEU A 42 5.08 -0.84 -0.93
N ILE A 43 4.94 -2.15 -0.74
CA ILE A 43 5.38 -2.85 0.46
C ILE A 43 6.41 -3.90 0.04
N ASP A 44 7.64 -3.72 0.50
CA ASP A 44 8.69 -4.72 0.35
C ASP A 44 8.50 -5.84 1.36
N CYS A 45 8.02 -6.99 0.88
CA CYS A 45 7.76 -8.17 1.70
C CYS A 45 9.04 -8.97 2.04
N GLY A 46 10.18 -8.65 1.41
CA GLY A 46 11.47 -9.31 1.61
C GLY A 46 12.29 -8.69 2.73
N ALA A 47 12.16 -7.37 2.93
CA ALA A 47 12.85 -6.64 3.99
C ALA A 47 12.21 -6.82 5.40
N GLN A 48 11.04 -7.46 5.49
CA GLN A 48 10.25 -7.46 6.72
C GLN A 48 10.56 -8.66 7.65
N PRO A 49 11.17 -8.42 8.83
CA PRO A 49 11.48 -9.47 9.80
C PRO A 49 10.24 -10.10 10.46
N CYS A 50 9.06 -9.50 10.31
CA CYS A 50 7.83 -9.83 11.06
C CYS A 50 7.21 -11.20 10.80
N ARG A 51 7.67 -11.96 9.80
CA ARG A 51 7.21 -13.35 9.62
C ARG A 51 7.61 -14.26 10.77
N ARG A 52 8.73 -13.98 11.43
CA ARG A 52 9.26 -14.83 12.50
C ARG A 52 8.63 -14.57 13.87
N SER A 53 8.07 -13.38 14.12
CA SER A 53 7.56 -13.00 15.46
C SER A 53 6.03 -12.91 15.56
N GLN A 54 5.33 -12.46 14.51
CA GLN A 54 3.87 -12.24 14.55
C GLN A 54 3.10 -13.10 13.52
N GLY A 55 3.81 -13.73 12.59
CA GLY A 55 3.26 -14.69 11.63
C GLY A 55 2.57 -14.06 10.42
N VAL A 56 2.33 -14.87 9.40
CA VAL A 56 1.77 -14.45 8.10
C VAL A 56 0.35 -13.88 8.24
N CYS A 57 -0.46 -14.39 9.17
CA CYS A 57 -1.84 -13.91 9.36
C CYS A 57 -1.90 -12.48 9.90
N HIS A 58 -0.98 -12.11 10.81
CA HIS A 58 -0.89 -10.74 11.30
C HIS A 58 -0.56 -9.78 10.15
N PHE A 59 0.43 -10.15 9.34
CA PHE A 59 0.83 -9.39 8.16
C PHE A 59 -0.33 -9.20 7.18
N VAL A 60 -1.04 -10.27 6.82
CA VAL A 60 -2.22 -10.19 5.94
C VAL A 60 -3.31 -9.29 6.53
N SER A 61 -3.49 -9.32 7.85
CA SER A 61 -4.47 -8.45 8.53
C SER A 61 -4.11 -6.96 8.39
N GLN A 62 -2.83 -6.60 8.51
CA GLN A 62 -2.36 -5.22 8.27
C GLN A 62 -2.62 -4.78 6.84
N LEU A 63 -2.32 -5.64 5.86
CA LEU A 63 -2.59 -5.36 4.44
C LEU A 63 -4.08 -5.11 4.18
N LEU A 64 -4.96 -5.91 4.80
CA LEU A 64 -6.40 -5.74 4.69
C LEU A 64 -6.89 -4.45 5.33
N LEU A 65 -6.31 -4.03 6.45
CA LEU A 65 -6.64 -2.74 7.08
C LEU A 65 -6.31 -1.58 6.13
N LEU A 66 -5.15 -1.59 5.49
CA LEU A 66 -4.78 -0.56 4.50
C LEU A 66 -5.77 -0.52 3.32
N ARG A 67 -6.17 -1.69 2.80
CA ARG A 67 -7.18 -1.78 1.72
C ARG A 67 -8.55 -1.27 2.16
N ARG A 68 -8.99 -1.58 3.38
CA ARG A 68 -10.26 -1.08 3.94
C ARG A 68 -10.30 0.43 4.06
N GLN A 69 -9.14 1.07 4.22
CA GLN A 69 -8.99 2.52 4.25
C GLN A 69 -8.85 3.14 2.85
N GLY A 70 -9.05 2.36 1.78
CA GLY A 70 -9.04 2.86 0.39
C GLY A 70 -7.66 2.92 -0.26
N ALA A 71 -6.61 2.38 0.38
CA ALA A 71 -5.29 2.31 -0.22
C ALA A 71 -5.23 1.31 -1.37
N SER A 72 -4.49 1.63 -2.43
CA SER A 72 -4.02 0.65 -3.42
C SER A 72 -2.69 0.08 -2.95
N VAL A 73 -2.59 -1.23 -2.81
CA VAL A 73 -1.43 -1.88 -2.20
C VAL A 73 -0.73 -2.76 -3.22
N TRP A 74 0.54 -2.43 -3.46
CA TRP A 74 1.49 -3.14 -4.29
C TRP A 74 2.48 -3.86 -3.38
N LEU A 75 2.71 -5.14 -3.64
CA LEU A 75 3.62 -5.98 -2.88
C LEU A 75 4.79 -6.38 -3.78
N CYS A 76 6.02 -6.08 -3.37
CA CYS A 76 7.23 -6.58 -4.03
C CYS A 76 7.96 -7.58 -3.11
N ASN A 77 8.87 -8.37 -3.69
CA ASN A 77 9.64 -9.40 -2.96
C ASN A 77 8.76 -10.38 -2.15
N VAL A 78 7.60 -10.73 -2.69
CA VAL A 78 6.62 -11.62 -2.03
C VAL A 78 7.12 -13.06 -2.05
N ASP A 79 7.48 -13.60 -0.88
CA ASP A 79 7.91 -14.99 -0.82
C ASP A 79 6.78 -15.99 -1.14
N PRO A 80 7.14 -17.25 -1.48
CA PRO A 80 6.16 -18.26 -1.89
C PRO A 80 5.11 -18.61 -0.83
N LEU A 81 5.45 -18.53 0.46
CA LEU A 81 4.52 -18.87 1.55
C LEU A 81 3.39 -17.84 1.64
N LEU A 82 3.71 -16.54 1.59
CA LEU A 82 2.68 -15.50 1.61
C LEU A 82 1.86 -15.51 0.33
N ARG A 83 2.48 -15.73 -0.82
CA ARG A 83 1.74 -15.88 -2.08
C ARG A 83 0.69 -16.99 -1.97
N ARG A 84 1.07 -18.16 -1.43
CA ARG A 84 0.14 -19.26 -1.16
C ARG A 84 -0.93 -18.88 -0.14
N CYS A 85 -0.57 -18.21 0.96
CA CYS A 85 -1.56 -17.76 1.94
C CYS A 85 -2.59 -16.80 1.33
N LEU A 86 -2.15 -15.82 0.54
CA LEU A 86 -3.05 -14.90 -0.16
C LEU A 86 -3.97 -15.64 -1.14
N GLN A 87 -3.46 -16.62 -1.87
CA GLN A 87 -4.26 -17.45 -2.78
C GLN A 87 -5.29 -18.29 -2.01
N SER A 88 -4.88 -19.01 -0.98
CA SER A 88 -5.76 -19.86 -0.17
C SER A 88 -6.86 -19.08 0.55
N LEU A 89 -6.60 -17.82 0.89
CA LEU A 89 -7.58 -16.92 1.51
C LEU A 89 -8.44 -16.17 0.48
N GLY A 90 -8.24 -16.38 -0.83
CA GLY A 90 -8.95 -15.66 -1.89
C GLY A 90 -8.60 -14.17 -1.99
N LEU A 91 -7.47 -13.76 -1.42
CA LEU A 91 -7.01 -12.36 -1.34
C LEU A 91 -6.03 -11.98 -2.45
N ALA A 92 -5.61 -12.91 -3.29
CA ALA A 92 -4.61 -12.65 -4.34
C ALA A 92 -5.01 -11.50 -5.29
N THR A 93 -6.30 -11.33 -5.58
CA THR A 93 -6.82 -10.25 -6.44
C THR A 93 -7.00 -8.93 -5.70
N SER A 94 -6.85 -8.92 -4.38
CA SER A 94 -6.96 -7.71 -3.56
C SER A 94 -5.67 -6.89 -3.55
N PHE A 95 -4.57 -7.44 -4.04
CA PHE A 95 -3.24 -6.82 -4.02
C PHE A 95 -2.59 -6.89 -5.40
N PHE A 96 -1.79 -5.88 -5.74
CA PHE A 96 -0.96 -5.93 -6.93
C PHE A 96 0.38 -6.56 -6.57
N LEU A 97 0.82 -7.56 -7.31
CA LEU A 97 2.13 -8.19 -7.11
C LEU A 97 3.10 -7.62 -8.14
N VAL A 98 4.24 -7.12 -7.68
CA VAL A 98 5.35 -6.65 -8.52
C VAL A 98 6.51 -7.63 -8.36
N GLU A 99 7.07 -8.07 -9.48
CA GLU A 99 8.24 -8.97 -9.52
C GLU A 99 9.55 -8.21 -9.33
#